data_AF-A0A1B2LYZ4-F1
#
_entry.id   AF-A0A1B2LYZ4-F1
#
_cell.length_a   1.000
_cell.length_b   1.000
_cell.length_c   1.000
_cell.angle_alpha   90.00
_cell.angle_beta   90.00
_cell.angle_gamma   90.00
#
_symmetry.space_group_name_H-M   'P 1'
#
loop_
_entity.id
_entity.type
_entity.pdbx_description
1 polymer ?
#
loop_
_entity_poly.entity_id
_entity_poly.type
_entity_poly.pdbx_seq_one_letter_code
_entity_poly.pdbx_strand_id
1 'polypeptide(L)'
;MDIQKERAAFELAYIASRKDCPLAKSDLLEYDGSYLVSRVNDSWNMWLHVKAHAVPEGFVLVPKESLKVALSWMDDDIDPWQMGGDSFAQLYEHKPILEKAMIEAAEVE
;
A
#
# COMPACT_ATOMS: atom_id res chain seq x y z
N MET A 1 1.68 -3.54 -3.05
CA MET A 1 0.23 -3.50 -3.35
C MET A 1 -0.14 -4.82 -4.02
N ASP A 2 -1.06 -5.59 -3.45
CA ASP A 2 -1.50 -6.86 -4.04
C ASP A 2 -2.43 -6.56 -5.24
N ILE A 3 -1.87 -6.66 -6.45
CA ILE A 3 -2.54 -6.21 -7.67
C ILE A 3 -3.82 -6.99 -7.96
N GLN A 4 -3.88 -8.26 -7.56
CA GLN A 4 -5.05 -9.12 -7.81
C GLN A 4 -6.21 -8.74 -6.88
N LYS A 5 -5.91 -8.44 -5.61
CA LYS A 5 -6.93 -7.92 -4.67
C LYS A 5 -7.44 -6.55 -5.09
N GLU A 6 -6.56 -5.65 -5.51
CA GLU A 6 -6.96 -4.32 -5.98
C GLU A 6 -7.81 -4.38 -7.24
N ARG A 7 -7.48 -5.29 -8.17
CA ARG A 7 -8.28 -5.52 -9.37
C ARG A 7 -9.68 -6.02 -9.04
N ALA A 8 -9.80 -7.03 -8.18
CA ALA A 8 -11.11 -7.52 -7.74
C ALA A 8 -11.94 -6.42 -7.04
N ALA A 9 -11.32 -5.58 -6.21
CA ALA A 9 -11.97 -4.45 -5.56
C ALA A 9 -12.46 -3.40 -6.58
N PHE A 10 -11.61 -3.06 -7.56
CA PHE A 10 -11.96 -2.16 -8.65
C PHE A 10 -13.15 -2.67 -9.47
N GLU A 11 -13.15 -3.94 -9.88
CA GLU A 11 -14.22 -4.54 -10.67
C GLU A 11 -15.56 -4.53 -9.92
N LEU A 12 -15.56 -4.86 -8.63
CA LEU A 12 -16.74 -4.76 -7.77
C LEU A 12 -17.26 -3.32 -7.69
N ALA A 13 -16.37 -2.35 -7.47
CA ALA A 13 -16.73 -0.93 -7.43
C ALA A 13 -17.28 -0.45 -8.78
N TYR A 14 -16.67 -0.87 -9.88
CA TYR A 14 -17.09 -0.53 -11.23
C TYR A 14 -18.49 -1.05 -11.53
N ILE A 15 -18.78 -2.33 -11.26
CA ILE A 15 -20.12 -2.91 -11.42
C ILE A 15 -21.13 -2.19 -10.51
N ALA A 16 -20.77 -1.92 -9.25
CA ALA A 16 -21.65 -1.24 -8.30
C ALA A 16 -21.96 0.21 -8.71
N SER A 17 -21.04 0.90 -9.40
CA SER A 17 -21.26 2.24 -9.96
C SER A 17 -22.21 2.25 -11.16
N ARG A 18 -22.44 1.07 -11.75
CA ARG A 18 -23.14 0.86 -13.02
C ARG A 18 -24.33 -0.08 -12.90
N LYS A 19 -25.00 -0.09 -11.74
CA LYS A 19 -26.11 -1.02 -11.43
C LYS A 19 -27.22 -1.05 -12.47
N ASP A 20 -27.49 0.07 -13.14
CA ASP A 20 -28.52 0.18 -14.19
C ASP A 20 -28.01 -0.20 -15.59
N CYS A 21 -26.75 -0.60 -15.72
CA CYS A 21 -26.13 -0.99 -16.99
C CYS A 21 -25.95 -2.52 -17.03
N PRO A 22 -26.81 -3.26 -17.76
CA PRO A 22 -26.71 -4.72 -17.83
C PRO A 22 -25.42 -5.22 -18.50
N LEU A 23 -24.73 -4.35 -19.26
CA LEU A 23 -23.46 -4.64 -19.93
C LEU A 23 -22.22 -4.34 -19.05
N ALA A 24 -22.39 -3.86 -17.82
CA ALA A 24 -21.25 -3.46 -16.98
C ALA A 24 -20.23 -4.59 -16.76
N LYS A 25 -20.68 -5.84 -16.68
CA LYS A 25 -19.79 -7.01 -16.59
C LYS A 25 -19.05 -7.28 -17.90
N SER A 26 -19.68 -7.07 -19.04
CA SER A 26 -19.07 -7.28 -20.36
C SER A 26 -17.93 -6.29 -20.63
N ASP A 27 -17.99 -5.10 -20.02
CA ASP A 27 -16.91 -4.12 -20.14
C ASP A 27 -15.61 -4.55 -19.43
N LEU A 28 -15.67 -5.52 -18.51
CA LEU A 28 -14.53 -6.07 -17.79
C LEU A 28 -13.77 -7.14 -18.58
N LEU A 29 -14.06 -7.32 -19.87
CA LEU A 29 -13.34 -8.26 -20.71
C LEU A 29 -11.88 -7.81 -20.85
N GLU A 30 -10.95 -8.71 -20.50
CA GLU A 30 -9.52 -8.46 -20.56
C GLU A 30 -8.85 -9.12 -21.76
N TYR A 31 -7.80 -8.48 -22.25
CA TYR A 31 -6.84 -9.06 -23.19
C TYR A 31 -5.45 -8.55 -22.84
N ASP A 32 -4.49 -9.47 -22.71
CA ASP A 32 -3.09 -9.16 -22.41
C ASP A 32 -2.91 -8.22 -21.20
N GLY A 33 -3.66 -8.50 -20.12
CA GLY A 33 -3.57 -7.77 -18.85
C GLY A 33 -4.26 -6.40 -18.82
N SER A 34 -4.88 -5.97 -19.92
CA SER A 34 -5.62 -4.70 -20.03
C SER A 34 -7.09 -4.93 -20.32
N TYR A 35 -7.95 -4.01 -19.86
CA TYR A 35 -9.37 -4.06 -20.20
C TYR A 35 -9.58 -3.59 -21.65
N LEU A 36 -10.37 -4.34 -22.42
CA LEU A 36 -10.64 -4.04 -23.83
C LEU A 36 -11.48 -2.77 -24.02
N VAL A 37 -12.36 -2.48 -23.07
CA VAL A 37 -13.14 -1.24 -23.08
C VAL A 37 -12.28 -0.12 -22.52
N SER A 38 -11.96 0.85 -23.39
CA SER A 38 -11.07 1.98 -23.08
C SER A 38 -11.44 2.68 -21.77
N ARG A 39 -12.73 2.94 -21.56
CA ARG A 39 -13.23 3.59 -20.35
C ARG A 39 -12.92 2.82 -19.06
N VAL A 40 -12.99 1.48 -19.10
CA VAL A 40 -12.64 0.63 -17.94
C VAL A 40 -11.15 0.66 -17.73
N ASN A 41 -10.39 0.56 -18.81
CA ASN A 41 -8.93 0.61 -18.75
C ASN A 41 -8.43 1.95 -18.18
N ASP A 42 -8.99 3.07 -18.62
CA ASP A 42 -8.68 4.40 -18.09
C ASP A 42 -9.04 4.50 -16.60
N SER A 43 -10.23 4.00 -16.22
CA SER A 43 -10.68 3.98 -14.82
C SER A 43 -9.76 3.12 -13.95
N TRP A 44 -9.28 1.99 -14.47
CA TRP A 44 -8.32 1.12 -13.78
C TRP A 44 -6.97 1.81 -13.61
N ASN A 45 -6.44 2.46 -14.65
CA ASN A 45 -5.20 3.23 -14.54
C ASN A 45 -5.31 4.38 -13.53
N MET A 46 -6.45 5.08 -13.50
CA MET A 46 -6.73 6.10 -12.50
C MET A 46 -6.77 5.52 -11.08
N TRP A 47 -7.43 4.38 -10.90
CA TRP A 47 -7.46 3.65 -9.62
C TRP A 47 -6.04 3.33 -9.14
N LEU A 48 -5.21 2.75 -10.01
CA LEU A 48 -3.82 2.43 -9.70
C LEU A 48 -3.01 3.67 -9.33
N HIS A 49 -3.16 4.77 -10.07
CA HIS A 49 -2.50 6.03 -9.75
C HIS A 49 -2.91 6.55 -8.36
N VAL A 50 -4.20 6.56 -8.04
CA VAL A 50 -4.69 6.98 -6.73
C VAL A 50 -4.13 6.07 -5.64
N LYS A 51 -4.20 4.75 -5.82
CA LYS A 51 -3.70 3.79 -4.83
C LYS A 51 -2.20 3.85 -4.60
N ALA A 52 -1.42 4.15 -5.64
CA ALA A 52 0.02 4.35 -5.51
C ALA A 52 0.38 5.62 -4.70
N HIS A 53 -0.51 6.61 -4.66
CA HIS A 53 -0.26 7.89 -3.99
C HIS A 53 -1.11 8.09 -2.71
N ALA A 54 -2.10 7.22 -2.47
CA ALA A 54 -2.95 7.27 -1.30
C ALA A 54 -2.23 6.62 -0.12
N VAL A 55 -1.41 7.40 0.57
CA VAL A 55 -1.10 7.12 1.98
C VAL A 55 -2.33 7.55 2.78
N PRO A 56 -3.01 6.64 3.51
CA PRO A 56 -4.18 7.02 4.30
C PRO A 56 -3.82 8.11 5.31
N GLU A 57 -4.79 8.95 5.67
CA GLU A 57 -4.57 9.96 6.71
C GLU A 57 -4.12 9.30 8.02
N GLY A 58 -3.08 9.84 8.65
CA GLY A 58 -2.45 9.27 9.85
C GLY A 58 -1.41 8.18 9.57
N PHE A 59 -1.16 7.82 8.31
CA PHE A 59 -0.09 6.90 7.92
C PHE A 59 1.05 7.64 7.24
N VAL A 60 2.25 7.06 7.29
CA VAL A 60 3.42 7.57 6.58
C VAL A 60 4.03 6.44 5.75
N LEU A 61 4.40 6.75 4.51
CA LEU A 61 5.19 5.85 3.69
C LEU A 61 6.67 6.17 3.93
N VAL A 62 7.44 5.18 4.37
CA VAL A 62 8.88 5.30 4.63
C VAL A 62 9.66 4.34 3.73
N PRO A 63 10.81 4.75 3.16
CA PRO A 63 11.69 3.83 2.46
C PRO A 63 12.14 2.67 3.36
N LYS A 64 12.23 1.46 2.80
CA LYS A 64 12.70 0.25 3.52
C LYS A 64 14.05 0.48 4.19
N GLU A 65 14.96 1.19 3.53
CA GLU A 65 16.29 1.46 4.07
C GLU A 65 16.28 2.41 5.27
N SER A 66 15.34 3.36 5.32
CA SER A 66 15.15 4.22 6.49
C SER A 66 14.69 3.40 7.70
N LEU A 67 13.84 2.38 7.48
CA LEU A 67 13.38 1.49 8.54
C LEU A 67 14.50 0.58 9.06
N LYS A 68 15.39 0.08 8.18
CA LYS A 68 16.57 -0.68 8.60
C LYS A 68 17.51 0.15 9.47
N VAL A 69 17.75 1.40 9.11
CA VAL A 69 18.58 2.32 9.91
C VAL A 69 17.96 2.53 11.29
N ALA A 70 16.65 2.79 11.36
CA ALA A 70 15.95 2.95 12.63
C ALA A 70 16.06 1.70 13.52
N LEU A 71 15.90 0.50 12.95
CA LEU A 71 16.07 -0.76 13.70
C LEU A 71 17.51 -0.98 14.15
N SER A 72 18.51 -0.66 13.32
CA SER A 72 19.91 -0.79 13.71
C SER A 72 20.26 0.09 14.92
N TRP A 73 19.75 1.34 14.95
CA TRP A 73 19.91 2.21 16.11
C TRP A 73 19.23 1.65 17.36
N MET A 74 18.15 0.87 17.20
CA MET A 74 17.46 0.18 18.30
C MET A 74 18.13 -1.09 18.81
N ASP A 75 19.06 -1.65 18.05
CA ASP A 75 19.87 -2.80 18.44
C ASP A 75 21.19 -2.38 19.06
N ASP A 76 21.74 -1.25 18.62
CA ASP A 76 22.86 -0.60 19.29
C ASP A 76 22.40 -0.17 20.69
N ASP A 77 23.27 -0.33 21.69
CA ASP A 77 23.05 -0.02 23.12
C ASP A 77 23.04 1.52 23.35
N ILE A 78 22.35 2.23 22.45
CA ILE A 78 22.22 3.68 22.42
C ILE A 78 21.00 4.04 23.27
N ASP A 79 21.22 4.93 24.24
CA ASP A 79 20.16 5.47 25.07
C ASP A 79 19.14 6.24 24.19
N PRO A 80 17.89 5.74 24.05
CA PRO A 80 16.86 6.37 23.22
C PRO A 80 16.58 7.82 23.61
N TRP A 81 16.78 8.15 24.88
CA TRP A 81 16.55 9.49 25.44
C TRP A 81 17.64 10.49 25.07
N GLN A 82 18.78 10.02 24.54
CA GLN A 82 19.87 10.88 24.04
C GLN A 82 19.73 11.21 22.54
N MET A 83 18.82 10.55 21.81
CA MET A 83 18.66 10.66 20.35
C MET A 83 17.73 11.80 19.89
N GLY A 84 17.36 12.75 20.77
CA GLY A 84 16.67 13.97 20.36
C GLY A 84 15.19 14.10 20.74
N GLY A 85 14.73 13.40 21.78
CA GLY A 85 13.47 13.69 22.48
C GLY A 85 12.40 12.58 22.40
N ASP A 86 11.31 12.78 23.16
CA ASP A 86 10.24 11.80 23.45
C ASP A 86 9.71 11.02 22.24
N SER A 87 9.71 11.63 21.05
CA SER A 87 9.22 11.01 19.81
C SER A 87 10.00 9.77 19.36
N PHE A 88 11.32 9.70 19.58
CA PHE A 88 12.13 8.54 19.18
C PHE A 88 12.10 7.45 20.26
N ALA A 89 12.01 7.84 21.54
CA ALA A 89 11.83 6.89 22.64
C ALA A 89 10.51 6.11 22.54
N GLN A 90 9.41 6.78 22.14
CA GLN A 90 8.13 6.11 21.86
C GLN A 90 8.24 5.09 20.71
N LEU A 91 9.13 5.32 19.75
CA LEU A 91 9.34 4.40 18.63
C LEU A 91 9.96 3.07 19.08
N TYR A 92 10.81 3.06 20.12
CA TYR A 92 11.39 1.84 20.71
C TYR A 92 10.33 0.92 21.31
N GLU A 93 9.28 1.47 21.93
CA GLU A 93 8.15 0.68 22.47
C GLU A 93 7.43 -0.11 21.37
N HIS A 94 7.54 0.37 20.12
CA HIS A 94 6.93 -0.23 18.94
C HIS A 94 7.92 -1.04 18.08
N LYS A 95 9.14 -1.31 18.55
CA LYS A 95 10.16 -2.12 17.84
C LYS A 95 9.60 -3.44 17.25
N PRO A 96 8.78 -4.24 17.96
CA PRO A 96 8.22 -5.48 17.39
C PRO A 96 7.34 -5.25 16.14
N ILE A 97 6.66 -4.09 16.07
CA ILE A 97 5.83 -3.73 14.91
C ILE A 97 6.72 -3.39 13.72
N LEU A 98 7.84 -2.70 13.95
CA LEU A 98 8.81 -2.34 12.93
C LEU A 98 9.53 -3.57 12.37
N GLU A 99 9.94 -4.51 13.23
CA GLU A 99 10.53 -5.79 12.83
C GLU A 99 9.57 -6.62 11.99
N LYS A 100 8.31 -6.72 12.41
CA LYS A 100 7.26 -7.39 11.64
C LYS A 100 7.06 -6.74 10.27
N ALA A 101 7.00 -5.41 10.21
CA ALA A 101 6.87 -4.68 8.94
C ALA A 101 8.07 -4.95 8.01
N MET A 102 9.28 -5.10 8.54
CA MET A 102 10.46 -5.46 7.76
C MET A 102 10.40 -6.87 7.17
N ILE A 103 9.88 -7.85 7.94
CA ILE A 103 9.68 -9.23 7.46
C ILE A 103 8.64 -9.24 6.33
N GLU A 104 7.48 -8.62 6.55
CA GLU A 104 6.42 -8.53 5.54
C GLU A 104 6.89 -7.79 4.27
N ALA A 105 7.75 -6.77 4.40
CA ALA A 105 8.35 -6.08 3.26
C ALA A 105 9.48 -6.86 2.56
N ALA A 106 9.94 -7.99 3.11
CA ALA A 106 10.93 -8.88 2.48
C ALA A 106 10.28 -10.06 1.74
N GLU A 107 9.07 -10.46 2.12
CA GLU A 107 8.32 -11.55 1.46
C GLU A 107 7.66 -11.14 0.13
N VAL A 108 7.73 -9.85 -0.24
CA VAL A 108 7.07 -9.28 -1.43
C VAL A 108 8.04 -9.13 -2.63
N GLU A 109 9.29 -9.57 -2.51
CA GLU A 109 10.26 -9.72 -3.62
C GLU A 109 10.20 -11.13 -4.23
#